data_AF-N4V6C1-F1
#
_entry.id   AF-N4V6C1-F1
#
_cell.length_a   1.000
_cell.length_b   1.000
_cell.length_c   1.000
_cell.angle_alpha   90.00
_cell.angle_beta   90.00
_cell.angle_gamma   90.00
#
_symmetry.space_group_name_H-M   'P 1'
#
loop_
_entity.id
_entity.type
_entity.pdbx_description
1 polymer ?
#
loop_
_entity_poly.entity_id
_entity_poly.type
_entity_poly.pdbx_seq_one_letter_code
_entity_poly.pdbx_strand_id
1 'polypeptide(L)'
;MKSSTSPIFFWRETGPHGYLSQWSPHPFTSPASSATSSPAATFETAEHYMMHGKALLFSDTLTALSILQASSPRSVKALGRKVAPFDEAVWTAERENIVREGNLLKFRAHPDLRAALLATGDRELAGASPRDRVWGIGYSPDKAPHTNRSAWGLNLLGKVLMQVREELRREEETGEETGEGKAKEDEGKKTTAEA
;
A
#
# COMPACT_ATOMS: atom_id res chain seq x y z
N MET A 1 4.70 -19.29 -21.35
CA MET A 1 3.31 -19.16 -20.83
C MET A 1 2.82 -17.76 -21.18
N LYS A 2 1.68 -17.62 -21.88
CA LYS A 2 1.12 -16.28 -22.14
C LYS A 2 0.56 -15.74 -20.82
N SER A 3 1.20 -14.72 -20.25
CA SER A 3 0.63 -13.98 -19.12
C SER A 3 -0.76 -13.48 -19.54
N SER A 4 -1.79 -13.82 -18.75
CA SER A 4 -3.13 -13.29 -18.97
C SER A 4 -3.07 -11.77 -18.85
N THR A 5 -3.46 -11.05 -19.89
CA THR A 5 -3.50 -9.58 -19.90
C THR A 5 -4.75 -9.01 -19.23
N SER A 6 -5.65 -9.88 -18.74
CA SER A 6 -6.88 -9.47 -18.09
C SER A 6 -6.61 -8.78 -16.74
N PRO A 7 -7.36 -7.71 -16.39
CA PRO A 7 -7.25 -7.08 -15.09
C PRO A 7 -7.52 -8.03 -13.93
N ILE A 8 -6.84 -7.80 -12.81
CA ILE A 8 -7.18 -8.41 -11.53
C ILE A 8 -8.24 -7.55 -10.86
N PHE A 9 -9.45 -8.08 -10.76
CA PHE A 9 -10.53 -7.48 -9.99
C PHE A 9 -10.45 -7.93 -8.54
N PHE A 10 -10.34 -6.98 -7.61
CA PHE A 10 -10.27 -7.29 -6.18
C PHE A 10 -11.31 -6.49 -5.40
N TRP A 11 -11.95 -7.13 -4.44
CA TRP A 11 -12.90 -6.50 -3.53
C TRP A 11 -12.98 -7.29 -2.23
N ARG A 12 -13.05 -6.56 -1.12
CA ARG A 12 -13.02 -7.06 0.27
C ARG A 12 -11.72 -7.78 0.63
N GLU A 13 -11.40 -7.71 1.90
CA GLU A 13 -10.26 -8.37 2.53
C GLU A 13 -10.36 -9.90 2.56
N THR A 14 -11.56 -10.47 2.42
CA THR A 14 -11.81 -11.92 2.47
C THR A 14 -11.73 -12.61 1.11
N GLY A 15 -11.53 -11.86 0.02
CA GLY A 15 -11.40 -12.41 -1.33
C GLY A 15 -10.00 -12.97 -1.63
N PRO A 16 -9.81 -13.67 -2.77
CA PRO A 16 -8.51 -14.24 -3.15
C PRO A 16 -7.41 -13.18 -3.32
N HIS A 17 -7.78 -11.96 -3.73
CA HIS A 17 -6.90 -10.80 -3.78
C HIS A 17 -7.18 -9.81 -2.65
N GLY A 18 -7.73 -10.29 -1.54
CA GLY A 18 -8.14 -9.45 -0.42
C GLY A 18 -6.99 -8.73 0.27
N TYR A 19 -5.76 -9.23 0.08
CA TYR A 19 -4.55 -8.54 0.50
C TYR A 19 -4.33 -7.18 -0.16
N LEU A 20 -4.92 -6.92 -1.33
CA LEU A 20 -4.90 -5.60 -1.99
C LEU A 20 -5.88 -4.61 -1.34
N SER A 21 -6.80 -5.08 -0.48
CA SER A 21 -7.74 -4.22 0.24
C SER A 21 -7.03 -3.36 1.29
N GLN A 22 -7.49 -2.11 1.43
CA GLN A 22 -7.10 -1.24 2.55
C GLN A 22 -7.55 -1.79 3.90
N TRP A 23 -8.54 -2.69 3.92
CA TRP A 23 -9.13 -3.26 5.12
C TRP A 23 -8.51 -4.61 5.50
N SER A 24 -7.49 -5.04 4.77
CA SER A 24 -6.82 -6.32 5.04
C SER A 24 -6.01 -6.24 6.34
N PRO A 25 -6.17 -7.20 7.29
CA PRO A 25 -5.57 -7.17 8.62
C PRO A 25 -4.09 -7.60 8.58
N HIS A 26 -3.26 -6.74 8.02
CA HIS A 26 -1.81 -6.92 7.95
C HIS A 26 -1.16 -5.72 8.64
N PRO A 27 -0.94 -5.80 9.97
CA PRO A 27 -0.42 -4.68 10.73
C PRO A 27 0.98 -4.27 10.27
N PHE A 28 1.26 -2.98 10.27
CA PHE A 28 2.59 -2.46 9.95
C PHE A 28 2.89 -1.20 10.76
N THR A 29 4.17 -0.87 10.90
CA THR A 29 4.62 0.27 11.69
C THR A 29 5.15 1.36 10.77
N SER A 30 4.64 2.59 10.93
CA SER A 30 5.28 3.78 10.38
C SER A 30 6.43 4.19 11.29
N PRO A 31 7.63 4.47 10.76
CA PRO A 31 8.75 4.92 11.58
C PRO A 31 8.49 6.31 12.17
N ALA A 32 9.23 6.64 13.23
CA ALA A 32 9.25 8.01 13.73
C ALA A 32 9.86 8.94 12.67
N SER A 33 9.30 10.14 12.55
CA SER A 33 9.77 11.16 11.61
C SER A 33 10.13 12.43 12.36
N SER A 34 11.41 12.82 12.27
CA SER A 34 11.89 14.10 12.80
C SER A 34 11.34 15.28 12.01
N ALA A 35 11.11 15.10 10.70
CA ALA A 35 10.56 16.14 9.83
C ALA A 35 9.14 16.55 10.23
N THR A 36 8.33 15.59 10.71
CA THR A 36 6.94 15.82 11.13
C THR A 36 6.74 15.73 12.64
N SER A 37 7.83 15.60 13.42
CA SER A 37 7.80 15.36 14.88
C SER A 37 6.81 14.27 15.30
N SER A 38 6.65 13.24 14.47
CA SER A 38 5.67 12.17 14.68
C SER A 38 6.35 10.93 15.24
N PRO A 39 5.83 10.31 16.32
CA PRO A 39 6.39 9.07 16.86
C PRO A 39 6.11 7.90 15.92
N ALA A 40 6.84 6.80 16.10
CA ALA A 40 6.50 5.55 15.43
C ALA A 40 5.11 5.09 15.88
N ALA A 41 4.32 4.57 14.94
CA ALA A 41 2.95 4.12 15.21
C ALA A 41 2.64 2.86 14.41
N THR A 42 1.97 1.89 15.06
CA THR A 42 1.49 0.66 14.42
C THR A 42 0.04 0.83 13.99
N PHE A 43 -0.26 0.39 12.78
CA PHE A 43 -1.58 0.47 12.17
C PHE A 43 -2.05 -0.94 11.83
N GLU A 44 -3.24 -1.32 12.30
CA GLU A 44 -3.83 -2.65 12.05
C GLU A 44 -4.12 -2.91 10.57
N THR A 45 -4.44 -1.85 9.82
CA THR A 45 -4.74 -1.89 8.39
C THR A 45 -4.31 -0.59 7.71
N ALA A 46 -4.16 -0.63 6.39
CA ALA A 46 -3.83 0.58 5.62
C ALA A 46 -4.95 1.65 5.68
N GLU A 47 -6.21 1.27 5.95
CA GLU A 47 -7.29 2.23 6.24
C GLU A 47 -7.00 3.05 7.51
N HIS A 48 -6.38 2.47 8.55
CA HIS A 48 -5.98 3.22 9.75
C HIS A 48 -4.92 4.25 9.40
N TYR A 49 -3.90 3.85 8.65
CA TYR A 49 -2.87 4.78 8.17
C TYR A 49 -3.47 5.93 7.36
N MET A 50 -4.33 5.60 6.40
CA MET A 50 -4.96 6.58 5.51
C MET A 50 -5.79 7.61 6.27
N MET A 51 -6.65 7.18 7.19
CA MET A 51 -7.50 8.11 7.94
C MET A 51 -6.69 8.88 8.99
N HIS A 52 -5.67 8.28 9.60
CA HIS A 52 -4.77 8.97 10.51
C HIS A 52 -3.99 10.06 9.78
N GLY A 53 -3.40 9.75 8.63
CA GLY A 53 -2.73 10.72 7.76
C GLY A 53 -3.66 11.83 7.30
N LYS A 54 -4.93 11.50 6.98
CA LYS A 54 -5.96 12.50 6.70
C LYS A 54 -6.19 13.44 7.89
N ALA A 55 -6.31 12.92 9.11
CA ALA A 55 -6.51 13.74 10.29
C ALA A 55 -5.31 14.66 10.55
N LEU A 56 -4.08 14.15 10.41
CA LEU A 56 -2.86 14.96 10.54
C LEU A 56 -2.74 16.04 9.46
N LEU A 57 -3.10 15.74 8.21
CA LEU A 57 -3.10 16.69 7.10
C LEU A 57 -3.94 17.95 7.42
N PHE A 58 -5.00 17.78 8.20
CA PHE A 58 -5.89 18.84 8.62
C PHE A 58 -5.70 19.31 10.06
N SER A 59 -4.59 18.92 10.69
CA SER A 59 -4.26 19.27 12.09
C SER A 59 -5.32 18.83 13.12
N ASP A 60 -6.14 17.83 12.80
CA ASP A 60 -7.15 17.26 13.69
C ASP A 60 -6.54 16.16 14.57
N THR A 61 -5.77 16.58 15.58
CA THR A 61 -5.01 15.67 16.44
C THR A 61 -5.90 14.76 17.29
N LEU A 62 -7.09 15.23 17.69
CA LEU A 62 -8.04 14.44 18.47
C LEU A 62 -8.61 13.28 17.65
N THR A 63 -8.99 13.52 16.39
CA THR A 63 -9.42 12.47 15.48
C THR A 63 -8.26 11.53 15.14
N ALA A 64 -7.05 12.04 14.94
CA ALA A 64 -5.86 11.22 14.70
C ALA A 64 -5.62 10.23 15.85
N LEU A 65 -5.62 10.70 17.10
CA LEU A 65 -5.48 9.83 18.28
C LEU A 65 -6.61 8.81 18.40
N SER A 66 -7.84 9.21 18.11
CA SER A 66 -9.00 8.31 18.13
C SER A 66 -8.89 7.20 17.08
N ILE A 67 -8.29 7.49 15.92
CA ILE A 67 -8.05 6.50 14.86
C ILE A 67 -7.01 5.47 15.28
N LEU A 68 -5.94 5.88 15.97
CA LEU A 68 -4.93 4.96 16.50
C LEU A 68 -5.49 3.98 17.54
N GLN A 69 -6.52 4.40 18.28
CA GLN A 69 -7.16 3.58 19.32
C GLN A 69 -8.32 2.71 18.78
N ALA A 70 -8.78 2.97 17.56
CA ALA A 70 -9.90 2.24 16.98
C ALA A 70 -9.47 0.84 16.54
N SER A 71 -10.33 -0.16 16.78
CA SER A 71 -10.03 -1.57 16.54
C SER A 71 -10.55 -2.12 15.21
N SER A 72 -11.25 -1.32 14.41
CA SER A 72 -11.84 -1.79 13.15
C SER A 72 -11.73 -0.78 12.01
N PRO A 73 -11.52 -1.24 10.76
CA PRO A 73 -11.53 -0.35 9.58
C PRO A 73 -12.85 0.41 9.43
N ARG A 74 -13.97 -0.19 9.87
CA ARG A 74 -15.29 0.45 9.83
C ARG A 74 -15.37 1.66 10.76
N SER A 75 -14.90 1.54 11.99
CA SER A 75 -14.88 2.65 12.96
C SER A 75 -13.91 3.74 12.53
N VAL A 76 -12.73 3.36 12.04
CA VAL A 76 -11.73 4.29 11.50
C VAL A 76 -12.28 5.09 10.31
N LYS A 77 -12.92 4.42 9.35
CA LYS A 77 -13.57 5.11 8.22
C LYS A 77 -14.68 6.06 8.68
N ALA A 78 -15.38 5.74 9.77
CA ALA A 78 -16.37 6.63 10.35
C ALA A 78 -15.74 7.86 11.02
N LEU A 79 -14.61 7.70 11.71
CA LEU A 79 -13.82 8.79 12.28
C LEU A 79 -13.24 9.70 11.19
N GLY A 80 -12.67 9.11 10.14
CA GLY A 80 -12.10 9.87 9.02
C GLY A 80 -13.12 10.72 8.23
N ARG A 81 -14.42 10.42 8.33
CA ARG A 81 -15.50 11.27 7.82
C ARG A 81 -15.78 12.51 8.69
N LYS A 82 -15.32 12.50 9.94
CA LYS A 82 -15.52 13.58 10.92
C LYS A 82 -14.31 14.53 11.03
N VAL A 83 -13.20 14.22 10.34
CA VAL A 83 -12.00 15.06 10.34
C VAL A 83 -12.37 16.50 9.99
N ALA A 84 -11.97 17.44 10.83
CA ALA A 84 -12.25 18.86 10.67
C ALA A 84 -11.09 19.74 11.20
N PRO A 85 -10.78 20.88 10.57
CA PRO A 85 -11.38 21.39 9.32
C PRO A 85 -11.10 20.48 8.12
N PHE A 86 -11.95 20.50 7.08
CA PHE A 86 -11.74 19.65 5.90
C PHE A 86 -11.79 20.49 4.63
N ASP A 87 -10.75 20.35 3.81
CA ASP A 87 -10.67 20.94 2.48
C ASP A 87 -10.54 19.83 1.44
N GLU A 88 -11.50 19.77 0.51
CA GLU A 88 -11.54 18.72 -0.50
C GLU A 88 -10.43 18.84 -1.55
N ALA A 89 -9.98 20.06 -1.86
CA ALA A 89 -8.90 20.29 -2.82
C ALA A 89 -7.57 19.82 -2.24
N VAL A 90 -7.27 20.19 -0.99
CA VAL A 90 -6.08 19.70 -0.26
C VAL A 90 -6.12 18.19 -0.13
N TRP A 91 -7.27 17.62 0.26
CA TRP A 91 -7.38 16.16 0.35
C TRP A 91 -7.19 15.47 -1.00
N THR A 92 -7.75 16.03 -2.07
CA THR A 92 -7.60 15.45 -3.42
C THR A 92 -6.15 15.48 -3.89
N ALA A 93 -5.40 16.52 -3.55
CA ALA A 93 -3.97 16.62 -3.87
C ALA A 93 -3.12 15.59 -3.09
N GLU A 94 -3.42 15.33 -1.81
CA GLU A 94 -2.53 14.54 -0.95
C GLU A 94 -2.94 13.08 -0.74
N ARG A 95 -4.22 12.72 -0.98
CA ARG A 95 -4.74 11.39 -0.62
C ARG A 95 -4.00 10.23 -1.26
N GLU A 96 -3.56 10.38 -2.51
CA GLU A 96 -2.85 9.32 -3.22
C GLU A 96 -1.45 9.10 -2.63
N ASN A 97 -0.76 10.18 -2.24
CA ASN A 97 0.54 10.09 -1.57
C ASN A 97 0.42 9.36 -0.23
N ILE A 98 -0.55 9.74 0.60
CA ILE A 98 -0.80 9.12 1.90
C ILE A 98 -1.13 7.63 1.75
N VAL A 99 -1.99 7.27 0.79
CA VAL A 99 -2.35 5.86 0.55
C VAL A 99 -1.17 5.09 -0.04
N ARG A 100 -0.35 5.69 -0.90
CA ARG A 100 0.86 5.07 -1.45
C ARG A 100 1.86 4.73 -0.36
N GLU A 101 2.16 5.68 0.51
CA GLU A 101 3.09 5.48 1.62
C GLU A 101 2.63 4.38 2.58
N GLY A 102 1.35 4.42 2.99
CA GLY A 102 0.78 3.38 3.85
C GLY A 102 0.83 1.98 3.22
N ASN A 103 0.58 1.87 1.91
CA ASN A 103 0.71 0.59 1.21
C ASN A 103 2.18 0.16 1.08
N LEU A 104 3.12 1.06 0.81
CA LEU A 104 4.55 0.74 0.79
C LEU A 104 5.01 0.16 2.13
N LEU A 105 4.67 0.83 3.24
CA LEU A 105 5.00 0.34 4.58
C LEU A 105 4.40 -1.04 4.83
N LYS A 106 3.13 -1.26 4.46
CA LYS A 106 2.48 -2.57 4.55
C LYS A 106 3.21 -3.64 3.74
N PHE A 107 3.46 -3.41 2.45
CA PHE A 107 4.08 -4.44 1.62
C PHE A 107 5.56 -4.66 1.97
N ARG A 108 6.29 -3.65 2.44
CA ARG A 108 7.66 -3.82 2.97
C ARG A 108 7.68 -4.66 4.26
N ALA A 109 6.67 -4.52 5.12
CA ALA A 109 6.57 -5.26 6.38
C ALA A 109 6.20 -6.74 6.20
N HIS A 110 5.62 -7.13 5.06
CA HIS A 110 5.08 -8.46 4.81
C HIS A 110 5.67 -9.06 3.51
N PRO A 111 6.77 -9.84 3.57
CA PRO A 111 7.47 -10.34 2.37
C PRO A 111 6.62 -11.22 1.45
N ASP A 112 5.71 -12.01 2.01
CA ASP A 112 4.76 -12.84 1.27
C ASP A 112 3.73 -11.99 0.51
N LEU A 113 3.25 -10.89 1.12
CA LEU A 113 2.35 -9.92 0.50
C LEU A 113 3.08 -9.16 -0.62
N ARG A 114 4.34 -8.76 -0.39
CA ARG A 114 5.21 -8.15 -1.41
C ARG A 114 5.35 -9.06 -2.61
N ALA A 115 5.73 -10.33 -2.39
CA ALA A 115 5.84 -11.32 -3.45
C ALA A 115 4.52 -11.50 -4.20
N ALA A 116 3.38 -11.55 -3.49
CA ALA A 116 2.06 -11.66 -4.10
C ALA A 116 1.68 -10.42 -4.94
N LEU A 117 2.09 -9.22 -4.54
CA LEU A 117 1.89 -8.00 -5.32
C LEU A 117 2.77 -8.00 -6.58
N LEU A 118 4.05 -8.36 -6.46
CA LEU A 118 4.96 -8.45 -7.60
C LEU A 118 4.54 -9.53 -8.60
N ALA A 119 4.04 -10.66 -8.12
CA ALA A 119 3.49 -11.75 -8.93
C ALA A 119 2.23 -11.37 -9.73
N THR A 120 1.65 -10.19 -9.47
CA THR A 120 0.60 -9.65 -10.36
C THR A 120 1.15 -9.31 -11.76
N GLY A 121 2.48 -9.21 -11.91
CA GLY A 121 3.15 -8.86 -13.15
C GLY A 121 2.76 -7.44 -13.56
N ASP A 122 2.50 -7.22 -14.84
CA ASP A 122 2.05 -5.91 -15.35
C ASP A 122 0.53 -5.82 -15.50
N ARG A 123 -0.21 -6.78 -14.91
CA ARG A 123 -1.68 -6.76 -14.96
C ARG A 123 -2.21 -5.53 -14.22
N GLU A 124 -3.26 -4.95 -14.79
CA GLU A 124 -3.99 -3.86 -14.15
C GLU A 124 -4.70 -4.35 -12.90
N LEU A 125 -4.57 -3.59 -11.81
CA LEU A 125 -5.27 -3.84 -10.56
C LEU A 125 -6.52 -2.94 -10.52
N ALA A 126 -7.70 -3.56 -10.40
CA ALA A 126 -8.98 -2.86 -10.41
C ALA A 126 -9.77 -3.13 -9.12
N GLY A 127 -9.92 -2.10 -8.28
CA GLY A 127 -10.67 -2.17 -7.04
C GLY A 127 -12.17 -2.26 -7.32
N ALA A 128 -12.70 -3.48 -7.40
CA ALA A 128 -14.07 -3.82 -7.78
C ALA A 128 -15.09 -3.60 -6.64
N SER A 129 -15.04 -2.42 -6.02
CA SER A 129 -16.03 -1.98 -5.05
C SER A 129 -17.26 -1.38 -5.75
N PRO A 130 -18.46 -1.96 -5.60
CA PRO A 130 -19.65 -1.52 -6.34
C PRO A 130 -20.19 -0.16 -5.92
N ARG A 131 -19.77 0.37 -4.77
CA ARG A 131 -20.25 1.64 -4.21
C ARG A 131 -19.16 2.71 -4.09
N ASP A 132 -17.94 2.40 -4.51
CA ASP A 132 -16.81 3.34 -4.43
C ASP A 132 -16.33 3.65 -5.85
N ARG A 133 -16.52 4.91 -6.26
CA ARG A 133 -16.08 5.42 -7.57
C ARG A 133 -14.85 6.31 -7.48
N VAL A 134 -14.28 6.52 -6.29
CA VAL A 134 -13.02 7.25 -6.11
C VAL A 134 -11.90 6.24 -5.97
N TRP A 135 -11.93 5.42 -4.93
CA TRP A 135 -10.89 4.41 -4.72
C TRP A 135 -11.12 3.16 -5.59
N GLY A 136 -12.37 2.88 -5.96
CA GLY A 136 -12.75 1.74 -6.79
C GLY A 136 -13.27 2.11 -8.18
N ILE A 137 -13.61 1.08 -8.95
CA ILE A 137 -14.18 1.18 -10.30
C ILE A 137 -15.71 1.33 -10.30
N GLY A 138 -16.39 1.19 -9.17
CA GLY A 138 -17.85 1.32 -9.08
C GLY A 138 -18.65 0.12 -9.59
N TYR A 139 -18.03 -1.06 -9.73
CA TYR A 139 -18.67 -2.32 -10.12
C TYR A 139 -18.17 -3.46 -9.24
N SER A 140 -19.00 -4.46 -8.99
CA SER A 140 -18.62 -5.67 -8.26
C SER A 140 -17.71 -6.58 -9.11
N PRO A 141 -16.92 -7.50 -8.51
CA PRO A 141 -15.99 -8.34 -9.25
C PRO A 141 -16.63 -9.19 -10.36
N ASP A 142 -17.88 -9.61 -10.17
CA ASP A 142 -18.67 -10.38 -11.15
C ASP A 142 -19.13 -9.53 -12.34
N LYS A 143 -19.39 -8.23 -12.14
CA LYS A 143 -19.86 -7.33 -13.21
C LYS A 143 -18.72 -6.64 -13.93
N ALA A 144 -17.61 -6.38 -13.25
CA ALA A 144 -16.50 -5.59 -13.77
C ALA A 144 -15.92 -6.08 -15.12
N PRO A 145 -15.81 -7.41 -15.41
CA PRO A 145 -15.36 -7.90 -16.72
C PRO A 145 -16.30 -7.55 -17.88
N HIS A 146 -17.55 -7.19 -17.59
CA HIS A 146 -18.61 -6.95 -18.57
C HIS A 146 -19.00 -5.47 -18.69
N THR A 147 -18.19 -4.56 -18.17
CA THR A 147 -18.45 -3.12 -18.22
C THR A 147 -17.44 -2.39 -19.09
N ASN A 148 -17.84 -1.22 -19.58
CA ASN A 148 -16.93 -0.35 -20.31
C ASN A 148 -15.99 0.35 -19.33
N ARG A 149 -14.68 0.34 -19.62
CA ARG A 149 -13.65 1.08 -18.87
C ARG A 149 -13.97 2.57 -18.73
N SER A 150 -14.59 3.18 -19.75
CA SER A 150 -14.99 4.59 -19.68
C SER A 150 -16.08 4.88 -18.65
N ALA A 151 -16.80 3.86 -18.18
CA ALA A 151 -17.84 3.97 -17.16
C ALA A 151 -17.33 3.72 -15.73
N TRP A 152 -16.05 3.35 -15.59
CA TRP A 152 -15.43 3.07 -14.30
C TRP A 152 -15.24 4.35 -13.47
N GLY A 153 -15.22 4.18 -12.15
CA GLY A 153 -14.69 5.18 -11.22
C GLY A 153 -13.18 5.39 -11.40
N LEU A 154 -12.60 6.26 -10.57
CA LEU A 154 -11.20 6.68 -10.71
C LEU A 154 -10.19 5.56 -10.45
N ASN A 155 -10.58 4.49 -9.74
CA ASN A 155 -9.73 3.36 -9.39
C ASN A 155 -8.41 3.76 -8.72
N LEU A 156 -8.43 4.78 -7.85
CA LEU A 156 -7.20 5.32 -7.28
C LEU A 156 -6.42 4.26 -6.48
N LEU A 157 -7.10 3.36 -5.79
CA LEU A 157 -6.41 2.30 -5.04
C LEU A 157 -5.64 1.36 -5.98
N GLY A 158 -6.27 0.94 -7.08
CA GLY A 158 -5.62 0.11 -8.08
C GLY A 158 -4.37 0.79 -8.69
N LYS A 159 -4.49 2.08 -9.03
CA LYS A 159 -3.37 2.90 -9.54
C LYS A 159 -2.24 3.01 -8.53
N VAL A 160 -2.55 3.34 -7.28
CA VAL A 160 -1.57 3.43 -6.19
C VAL A 160 -0.86 2.09 -5.97
N LEU A 161 -1.60 0.97 -5.92
CA LEU A 161 -0.99 -0.36 -5.74
C LEU A 161 -0.03 -0.72 -6.88
N MET A 162 -0.34 -0.33 -8.11
CA MET A 162 0.58 -0.51 -9.24
C MET A 162 1.83 0.37 -9.10
N GLN A 163 1.70 1.61 -8.62
CA GLN A 163 2.89 2.44 -8.31
C GLN A 163 3.75 1.81 -7.20
N VAL A 164 3.12 1.30 -6.14
CA VAL A 164 3.80 0.58 -5.05
C VAL A 164 4.53 -0.65 -5.60
N ARG A 165 3.90 -1.40 -6.51
CA ARG A 165 4.53 -2.55 -7.17
C ARG A 165 5.79 -2.16 -7.93
N GLU A 166 5.74 -1.06 -8.72
CA GLU A 166 6.92 -0.60 -9.46
C GLU A 166 8.04 -0.10 -8.54
N GLU A 167 7.71 0.53 -7.41
CA GLU A 167 8.71 0.95 -6.43
C GLU A 167 9.39 -0.26 -5.77
N LEU A 168 8.62 -1.27 -5.36
CA LEU A 168 9.16 -2.50 -4.76
C LEU A 168 10.00 -3.31 -5.76
N ARG A 169 9.63 -3.30 -7.06
CA ARG A 169 10.41 -3.95 -8.13
C ARG A 169 11.80 -3.32 -8.26
N ARG A 170 11.89 -1.98 -8.26
CA ARG A 170 13.17 -1.26 -8.29
C ARG A 170 14.04 -1.52 -7.06
N GLU A 171 13.42 -1.72 -5.89
CA GLU A 171 14.15 -2.11 -4.68
C GLU A 171 14.78 -3.50 -4.80
N GLU A 172 14.17 -4.45 -5.52
CA GLU A 172 14.77 -5.78 -5.74
C GLU A 172 15.97 -5.69 -6.67
N GLU A 173 15.84 -4.96 -7.78
CA GLU A 173 16.91 -4.75 -8.76
C GLU A 173 18.14 -4.09 -8.10
N THR A 174 17.94 -3.06 -7.28
CA THR A 174 19.03 -2.36 -6.57
C THR A 174 19.61 -3.14 -5.39
N GLY A 175 18.80 -3.98 -4.74
CA GLY A 175 19.25 -4.89 -3.69
C GLY A 175 20.10 -6.05 -4.22
N GLU A 176 19.82 -6.52 -5.45
CA GLU A 176 20.61 -7.55 -6.13
C GLU A 176 21.97 -7.00 -6.60
N GLU A 177 22.01 -5.78 -7.14
CA GLU A 177 23.28 -5.13 -7.58
C GLU A 177 24.26 -4.87 -6.42
N THR A 178 23.78 -4.68 -5.19
CA THR A 178 24.64 -4.48 -4.01
C THR A 178 25.11 -5.80 -3.36
N GLY A 179 24.49 -6.93 -3.69
CA GLY A 179 24.83 -8.26 -3.17
C GLY A 179 25.96 -8.98 -3.92
N GLU A 180 26.08 -8.76 -5.24
CA GLU A 180 27.10 -9.45 -6.07
C GLU A 180 28.52 -8.85 -5.95
N GLY A 181 28.67 -7.65 -5.37
CA GLY A 181 29.96 -6.98 -5.18
C GLY A 181 30.78 -7.45 -3.96
N LYS A 182 30.22 -8.28 -3.07
CA LYS A 182 30.87 -8.66 -1.79
C LYS A 182 31.47 -10.07 -1.75
N ALA A 183 31.35 -10.86 -2.81
CA ALA A 183 31.77 -12.27 -2.84
C ALA A 183 33.12 -12.53 -3.55
N LYS A 184 33.89 -11.50 -3.91
CA LYS A 184 35.20 -11.64 -4.58
C LYS A 184 36.32 -10.85 -3.90
N GLU A 185 36.50 -11.01 -2.60
CA GLU A 185 37.73 -10.54 -1.95
C GLU A 185 38.03 -11.29 -0.64
N ASP A 186 38.08 -12.63 -0.67
CA ASP A 186 38.72 -13.39 0.43
C ASP A 186 39.26 -14.77 0.03
N GLU A 187 39.92 -14.87 -1.13
CA GLU A 187 40.79 -16.02 -1.42
C GLU A 187 42.18 -15.52 -1.80
N GLY A 188 43.02 -15.31 -0.79
CA GLY A 188 44.38 -14.83 -1.01
C GLY A 188 45.31 -14.84 0.20
N LYS A 189 45.18 -15.79 1.13
CA LYS A 189 46.23 -15.99 2.16
C LYS A 189 46.35 -17.46 2.61
N LYS A 190 47.11 -18.25 1.86
CA LYS A 190 47.89 -19.40 2.37
C LYS A 190 49.36 -18.98 2.25
N THR A 191 50.04 -18.59 3.33
CA THR A 191 50.66 -19.44 4.36
C THR A 191 51.59 -20.49 3.78
N THR A 192 52.89 -20.16 3.73
CA THR A 192 54.00 -21.11 3.85
C THR A 192 55.13 -20.41 4.60
N ALA A 193 55.26 -20.74 5.87
CA ALA A 193 56.47 -20.54 6.67
C ALA A 193 56.63 -21.80 7.52
N GLU A 194 57.64 -22.60 7.18
CA GLU A 194 58.27 -23.73 7.89
C GLU A 194 59.30 -24.26 6.86
N ALA A 195 60.60 -24.43 7.11
CA ALA A 195 61.46 -24.32 8.27
C ALA A 195 62.89 -23.97 7.79
#